data_AF-A0A943GMW8-F1
#
_entry.id   AF-A0A943GMW8-F1
#
_cell.length_a   1.000
_cell.length_b   1.000
_cell.length_c   1.000
_cell.angle_alpha   90.00
_cell.angle_beta   90.00
_cell.angle_gamma   90.00
#
_symmetry.space_group_name_H-M   'P 1'
#
loop_
_entity.id
_entity.type
_entity.pdbx_description
1 polymer ?
#
loop_
_entity_poly.entity_id
_entity_poly.type
_entity_poly.pdbx_seq_one_letter_code
_entity_poly.pdbx_strand_id
1 'polypeptide(L)'
;MIDGINARITSLSGRIERLETARDSVDGIYQDTCTMVDNMAAYDVGIAWQGNLREDWEELKSDAVETGKTYRNAINDIYLAIDAKIASLSNQLTEEQTGLAVANETLRILNNELLVANWRKGLPELRKKANSCPRKYR
;
A
#
# COMPACT_ATOMS: atom_id res chain seq x y z
N MET A 1 -8.88 5.92 20.90
CA MET A 1 -7.69 6.44 20.18
C MET A 1 -6.99 5.31 19.44
N ILE A 2 -6.48 4.29 20.14
CA ILE A 2 -5.87 3.10 19.51
C ILE A 2 -6.81 2.40 18.52
N ASP A 3 -8.07 2.19 18.90
CA ASP A 3 -9.05 1.54 18.00
C ASP A 3 -9.27 2.33 16.71
N GLY A 4 -9.20 3.67 16.78
CA GLY A 4 -9.29 4.54 15.61
C GLY A 4 -8.07 4.42 14.70
N ILE A 5 -6.87 4.33 15.27
CA ILE A 5 -5.62 4.11 14.50
C ILE A 5 -5.64 2.73 13.84
N ASN A 6 -6.04 1.69 14.58
CA ASN A 6 -6.17 0.32 14.05
C ASN A 6 -7.18 0.24 12.88
N ALA A 7 -8.32 0.93 12.99
CA ALA A 7 -9.30 1.00 11.92
C ALA A 7 -8.73 1.68 10.66
N ARG A 8 -7.94 2.75 10.83
CA ARG A 8 -7.27 3.45 9.72
C ARG A 8 -6.21 2.59 9.04
N ILE A 9 -5.38 1.89 9.83
CA ILE A 9 -4.40 0.91 9.32
C ILE A 9 -5.10 -0.15 8.47
N THR A 10 -6.15 -0.77 9.00
CA THR A 10 -6.93 -1.81 8.29
C THR A 10 -7.52 -1.27 6.98
N SER A 11 -8.09 -0.06 7.02
CA SER A 11 -8.65 0.59 5.83
C SER A 11 -7.58 0.89 4.77
N LEU A 12 -6.41 1.38 5.17
CA LEU A 12 -5.29 1.66 4.27
C LEU A 12 -4.76 0.38 3.63
N SER A 13 -4.50 -0.67 4.42
CA SER A 13 -4.05 -1.97 3.90
C SER A 13 -5.02 -2.53 2.86
N GLY A 14 -6.32 -2.55 3.16
CA GLY A 14 -7.32 -3.05 2.20
C GLY A 14 -7.53 -2.16 0.96
N ARG A 15 -7.09 -0.91 0.98
CA ARG A 15 -7.07 -0.05 -0.23
C ARG A 15 -5.83 -0.33 -1.09
N ILE A 16 -4.69 -0.56 -0.46
CA ILE A 16 -3.43 -0.94 -1.14
C ILE A 16 -3.63 -2.26 -1.88
N GLU A 17 -4.14 -3.29 -1.20
CA GLU A 17 -4.37 -4.62 -1.79
C GLU A 17 -5.27 -4.56 -3.04
N ARG A 18 -6.35 -3.76 -2.98
CA ARG A 18 -7.23 -3.55 -4.13
C ARG A 18 -6.54 -2.84 -5.29
N LEU A 19 -5.66 -1.90 -5.00
CA LEU A 19 -4.88 -1.20 -6.03
C LEU A 19 -3.80 -2.10 -6.62
N GLU A 20 -3.16 -2.96 -5.83
CA GLU A 20 -2.21 -3.97 -6.32
C GLU A 20 -2.90 -4.93 -7.29
N THR A 21 -4.09 -5.43 -6.93
CA THR A 21 -4.89 -6.28 -7.82
C THR A 21 -5.26 -5.56 -9.13
N ALA A 22 -5.67 -4.29 -9.03
CA ALA A 22 -6.01 -3.49 -10.20
C ALA A 22 -4.77 -3.23 -11.09
N ARG A 23 -3.62 -2.93 -10.49
CA ARG A 23 -2.35 -2.75 -11.19
C ARG A 23 -1.97 -4.00 -11.97
N ASP A 24 -2.02 -5.17 -11.32
CA ASP A 24 -1.64 -6.43 -11.96
C ASP A 24 -2.58 -6.76 -13.14
N SER A 25 -3.87 -6.42 -13.03
CA SER A 25 -4.81 -6.49 -14.17
C SER A 25 -4.45 -5.52 -15.30
N VAL A 26 -4.04 -4.29 -14.98
CA VAL A 26 -3.63 -3.29 -15.98
C VAL A 26 -2.32 -3.70 -16.66
N ASP A 27 -1.38 -4.30 -15.93
CA ASP A 27 -0.14 -4.86 -16.50
C ASP A 27 -0.45 -5.97 -17.50
N GLY A 28 -1.37 -6.90 -17.17
CA GLY A 28 -1.81 -7.92 -18.13
C GLY A 28 -2.32 -7.31 -19.45
N ILE A 29 -3.17 -6.29 -19.35
CA ILE A 29 -3.68 -5.57 -20.53
C ILE A 29 -2.55 -4.86 -21.29
N TYR A 30 -1.59 -4.29 -20.57
CA TYR A 30 -0.41 -3.65 -21.17
C TYR A 30 0.43 -4.65 -21.98
N GLN A 31 0.72 -5.83 -21.43
CA GLN A 31 1.50 -6.87 -22.12
C GLN A 31 0.76 -7.41 -23.35
N ASP A 32 -0.54 -7.64 -23.24
CA ASP A 32 -1.38 -8.06 -24.38
C ASP A 32 -1.37 -7.01 -25.50
N THR A 33 -1.47 -5.73 -25.13
CA THR A 33 -1.42 -4.61 -26.09
C THR A 33 -0.05 -4.51 -26.75
N CYS A 34 1.06 -4.67 -25.99
CA CYS A 34 2.41 -4.72 -26.56
C CYS A 34 2.53 -5.82 -27.61
N THR A 35 2.08 -7.04 -27.25
CA THR A 35 2.12 -8.20 -28.14
C THR A 35 1.32 -7.96 -29.42
N MET A 36 0.12 -7.38 -29.32
CA MET A 36 -0.70 -7.07 -30.48
C MET A 36 -0.05 -6.04 -31.41
N VAL A 37 0.50 -4.97 -30.85
CA VAL A 37 1.19 -3.91 -31.62
C VAL A 37 2.41 -4.46 -32.32
N ASP A 38 3.24 -5.24 -31.62
CA ASP A 38 4.47 -5.81 -32.18
C ASP A 38 4.15 -6.83 -33.27
N ASN A 39 3.13 -7.67 -33.07
CA ASN A 39 2.65 -8.60 -34.09
C ASN A 39 2.12 -7.89 -35.33
N MET A 40 1.35 -6.80 -35.16
CA MET A 40 0.85 -6.00 -36.29
C MET A 40 1.99 -5.34 -37.04
N ALA A 41 2.97 -4.76 -36.33
CA ALA A 41 4.13 -4.13 -36.95
C ALA A 41 4.98 -5.13 -37.75
N ALA A 42 5.10 -6.37 -37.26
CA ALA A 42 5.84 -7.43 -37.92
C ALA A 42 5.05 -8.15 -39.03
N TYR A 43 3.75 -7.91 -39.16
CA TYR A 43 2.93 -8.64 -40.11
C TYR A 43 3.28 -8.27 -41.56
N ASP A 44 3.54 -9.29 -42.37
CA ASP A 44 3.77 -9.20 -43.82
C ASP A 44 2.69 -10.00 -44.55
N VAL A 45 1.99 -9.34 -45.47
CA VAL A 45 0.98 -9.95 -46.35
C VAL A 45 1.60 -10.89 -47.40
N GLY A 46 2.93 -10.89 -47.50
CA GLY A 46 3.69 -11.79 -48.34
C GLY A 46 3.75 -11.37 -49.80
N ILE A 47 4.45 -12.19 -50.61
CA ILE A 47 4.81 -11.86 -52.00
C ILE A 47 3.63 -11.80 -52.97
N ALA A 48 2.47 -12.33 -52.58
CA ALA A 48 1.26 -12.36 -53.40
C ALA A 48 0.55 -11.00 -53.46
N TRP A 49 0.82 -10.11 -52.50
CA TRP A 49 0.32 -8.74 -52.48
C TRP A 49 1.40 -7.82 -53.04
N GLN A 50 1.12 -7.16 -54.17
CA GLN A 50 2.06 -6.27 -54.87
C GLN A 50 1.36 -5.03 -55.43
N GLY A 51 2.16 -4.02 -55.75
CA GLY A 51 1.68 -2.71 -56.22
C GLY A 51 0.76 -2.07 -55.20
N ASN A 52 -0.26 -1.35 -55.68
CA ASN A 52 -1.17 -0.56 -54.85
C ASN A 52 -1.78 -1.35 -53.68
N LEU A 53 -2.10 -2.65 -53.86
CA LEU A 53 -2.67 -3.47 -52.78
C LEU A 53 -1.71 -3.63 -51.58
N ARG A 54 -0.41 -3.72 -51.84
CA ARG A 54 0.60 -3.79 -50.78
C ARG A 54 0.81 -2.42 -50.15
N GLU A 55 0.81 -1.36 -50.95
CA GLU A 55 0.95 0.01 -50.47
C GLU A 55 -0.21 0.41 -49.53
N ASP A 56 -1.46 0.16 -49.97
CA ASP A 56 -2.67 0.40 -49.17
C ASP A 56 -2.64 -0.39 -47.84
N TRP A 57 -2.16 -1.64 -47.87
CA TRP A 57 -2.00 -2.45 -46.66
C TRP A 57 -0.97 -1.87 -45.70
N GLU A 58 0.20 -1.48 -46.19
CA GLU A 58 1.28 -0.93 -45.36
C GLU A 58 0.87 0.42 -44.73
N GLU A 59 0.10 1.24 -45.43
CA GLU A 59 -0.49 2.47 -44.90
C GLU A 59 -1.47 2.16 -43.75
N LEU A 60 -2.45 1.28 -43.99
CA LEU A 60 -3.41 0.83 -42.97
C LEU A 60 -2.73 0.22 -41.74
N LYS A 61 -1.69 -0.60 -41.97
CA LYS A 61 -0.90 -1.24 -40.92
C LYS A 61 -0.16 -0.19 -40.08
N SER A 62 0.45 0.80 -40.73
CA SER A 62 1.14 1.91 -40.06
C SER A 62 0.20 2.68 -39.14
N ASP A 63 -0.99 3.05 -39.63
CA ASP A 63 -2.00 3.76 -38.85
C ASP A 63 -2.51 2.94 -37.66
N ALA A 64 -2.75 1.64 -37.87
CA ALA A 64 -3.17 0.72 -36.80
C ALA A 64 -2.08 0.56 -35.73
N VAL A 65 -0.81 0.44 -36.13
CA VAL A 65 0.33 0.36 -35.21
C VAL A 65 0.48 1.64 -34.40
N GLU A 66 0.36 2.81 -35.02
CA GLU A 66 0.49 4.09 -34.32
C GLU A 66 -0.66 4.33 -33.33
N THR A 67 -1.87 3.94 -33.72
CA THR A 67 -3.04 3.92 -32.83
C THR A 67 -2.79 2.97 -31.65
N GLY A 68 -2.27 1.77 -31.90
CA GLY A 68 -1.95 0.79 -30.87
C GLY A 68 -0.88 1.28 -29.89
N LYS A 69 0.17 1.98 -30.36
CA LYS A 69 1.17 2.62 -29.48
C LYS A 69 0.53 3.68 -28.58
N THR A 70 -0.44 4.44 -29.09
CA THR A 70 -1.18 5.43 -28.30
C THR A 70 -1.93 4.76 -27.15
N TYR A 71 -2.63 3.65 -27.41
CA TYR A 71 -3.29 2.87 -26.36
C TYR A 71 -2.29 2.29 -25.35
N ARG A 72 -1.19 1.70 -25.83
CA ARG A 72 -0.12 1.17 -24.98
C ARG A 72 0.40 2.23 -24.01
N ASN A 73 0.67 3.44 -24.49
CA ASN A 73 1.14 4.54 -23.66
C ASN A 73 0.09 4.96 -22.62
N ALA A 74 -1.18 5.07 -23.01
CA ALA A 74 -2.26 5.41 -22.09
C ALA A 74 -2.44 4.35 -20.98
N ILE A 75 -2.32 3.06 -21.30
CA ILE A 75 -2.37 1.97 -20.33
C ILE A 75 -1.18 2.06 -19.36
N ASN A 76 0.03 2.33 -19.89
CA ASN A 76 1.21 2.53 -19.06
C ASN A 76 1.07 3.72 -18.11
N ASP A 77 0.49 4.84 -18.56
CA ASP A 77 0.22 5.99 -17.70
C ASP A 77 -0.74 5.64 -16.55
N ILE A 78 -1.76 4.81 -16.81
CA ILE A 78 -2.67 4.29 -15.78
C ILE A 78 -1.90 3.40 -14.79
N TYR A 79 -1.06 2.48 -15.28
CA TYR A 79 -0.23 1.62 -14.43
C TYR A 79 0.63 2.46 -13.48
N LEU A 80 1.36 3.44 -14.02
CA LEU A 80 2.23 4.33 -13.23
C LEU A 80 1.44 5.17 -12.22
N ALA A 81 0.24 5.62 -12.57
CA ALA A 81 -0.63 6.36 -11.65
C ALA A 81 -1.11 5.47 -10.49
N ILE A 82 -1.43 4.20 -10.74
CA ILE A 82 -1.78 3.23 -9.69
C ILE A 82 -0.58 3.00 -8.77
N ASP A 83 0.61 2.75 -9.33
CA ASP A 83 1.83 2.54 -8.56
C ASP A 83 2.19 3.74 -7.67
N ALA A 84 2.09 4.95 -8.22
CA ALA A 84 2.29 6.17 -7.44
C ALA A 84 1.28 6.28 -6.29
N LYS A 85 0.03 5.85 -6.52
CA LYS A 85 -1.00 5.86 -5.48
C LYS A 85 -0.73 4.82 -4.40
N ILE A 86 -0.29 3.62 -4.76
CA ILE A 86 0.14 2.58 -3.82
C ILE A 86 1.26 3.12 -2.94
N ALA A 87 2.32 3.68 -3.53
CA ALA A 87 3.44 4.25 -2.78
C ALA A 87 3.00 5.34 -1.78
N SER A 88 2.11 6.24 -2.20
CA SER A 88 1.54 7.27 -1.33
C SER A 88 0.76 6.68 -0.14
N LEU A 89 -0.05 5.65 -0.37
CA LEU A 89 -0.83 4.99 0.69
C LEU A 89 0.06 4.15 1.62
N SER A 90 1.11 3.52 1.11
CA SER A 90 2.09 2.77 1.90
C SER A 90 2.86 3.69 2.86
N ASN A 91 3.19 4.91 2.44
CA ASN A 91 3.76 5.92 3.33
C ASN A 91 2.78 6.30 4.46
N GLN A 92 1.51 6.59 4.11
CA GLN A 92 0.48 6.88 5.13
C GLN A 92 0.29 5.71 6.11
N LEU A 93 0.32 4.47 5.62
CA LEU A 93 0.21 3.28 6.45
C LEU A 93 1.36 3.19 7.45
N THR A 94 2.58 3.49 7.00
CA THR A 94 3.78 3.50 7.85
C THR A 94 3.69 4.57 8.94
N GLU A 95 3.18 5.76 8.61
CA GLU A 95 2.94 6.84 9.58
C GLU A 95 1.93 6.41 10.66
N GLU A 96 0.81 5.79 10.25
CA GLU A 96 -0.20 5.29 11.19
C GLU A 96 0.33 4.19 12.11
N GLN A 97 1.12 3.26 11.56
CA GLN A 97 1.77 2.20 12.34
C GLN A 97 2.76 2.78 13.36
N THR A 98 3.52 3.80 12.97
CA THR A 98 4.44 4.53 13.86
C THR A 98 3.67 5.23 14.98
N GLY A 99 2.58 5.92 14.64
CA GLY A 99 1.70 6.58 15.61
C GLY A 99 1.09 5.60 16.61
N LEU A 100 0.67 4.41 16.16
CA LEU A 100 0.18 3.34 17.02
C LEU A 100 1.25 2.87 18.01
N ALA A 101 2.48 2.65 17.54
CA ALA A 101 3.59 2.21 18.38
C ALA A 101 3.89 3.23 19.49
N VAL A 102 3.93 4.53 19.16
CA VAL A 102 4.12 5.62 20.13
C VAL A 102 2.98 5.67 21.16
N ALA A 103 1.73 5.54 20.71
CA ALA A 103 0.57 5.54 21.60
C ALA A 103 0.61 4.37 22.60
N ASN A 104 0.97 3.17 22.13
CA ASN A 104 1.12 1.98 22.97
C ASN A 104 2.23 2.16 24.01
N GLU A 105 3.38 2.69 23.60
CA GLU A 105 4.50 2.93 24.52
C GLU A 105 4.15 3.99 25.57
N THR A 106 3.45 5.05 25.17
CA THR A 106 2.96 6.08 26.09
C THR A 106 2.02 5.48 27.13
N LEU A 107 1.06 4.64 26.72
CA LEU A 107 0.16 3.96 27.66
C LEU A 107 0.92 3.04 28.61
N ARG A 108 1.95 2.33 28.14
CA ARG A 108 2.80 1.47 28.98
C ARG A 108 3.48 2.27 30.08
N ILE A 109 4.06 3.43 29.73
CA ILE A 109 4.71 4.34 30.67
C ILE A 109 3.70 4.86 31.71
N LEU A 110 2.56 5.40 31.24
CA LEU A 110 1.51 5.93 32.12
C LEU A 110 0.98 4.86 33.09
N ASN A 111 0.84 3.62 32.62
CA ASN A 111 0.40 2.52 33.49
C ASN A 111 1.43 2.21 34.58
N ASN A 112 2.73 2.21 34.25
CA ASN A 112 3.79 2.05 35.24
C ASN A 112 3.82 3.20 36.25
N GLU A 113 3.68 4.45 35.80
CA GLU A 113 3.61 5.62 36.67
C GLU A 113 2.41 5.53 37.62
N LEU A 114 1.26 5.09 37.12
CA LEU A 114 0.06 4.87 37.94
C LEU A 114 0.29 3.79 39.01
N LEU A 115 0.92 2.67 38.65
CA LEU A 115 1.28 1.60 39.60
C LEU A 115 2.21 2.13 40.71
N VAL A 116 3.24 2.88 40.35
CA VAL A 116 4.16 3.51 41.30
C VAL A 116 3.44 4.51 42.20
N ALA A 117 2.57 5.35 41.63
CA ALA A 117 1.78 6.31 42.37
C ALA A 117 0.84 5.63 43.38
N ASN A 118 0.17 4.54 42.97
CA ASN A 118 -0.69 3.75 43.84
C ASN A 118 0.08 3.08 44.97
N TRP A 119 1.26 2.50 44.67
CA TRP A 119 2.14 1.96 45.71
C TRP A 119 2.57 3.03 46.72
N ARG A 120 2.97 4.21 46.24
CA ARG A 120 3.35 5.36 47.09
C ARG A 120 2.20 5.80 48.00
N LYS A 121 0.96 5.82 47.50
CA LYS A 121 -0.23 6.12 48.32
C LYS A 121 -0.48 5.10 49.43
N GLY A 122 -0.10 3.84 49.23
CA GLY A 122 -0.22 2.77 50.24
C GLY A 122 0.86 2.78 51.32
N LEU A 123 2.00 3.44 51.09
CA LEU A 123 3.13 3.46 52.03
C LEU A 123 2.80 4.01 53.43
N PRO A 124 2.03 5.09 53.60
CA PRO A 124 1.68 5.60 54.93
C PRO A 124 0.90 4.59 55.77
N GLU A 125 -0.03 3.86 55.17
CA GLU A 125 -0.81 2.81 55.86
C GLU A 125 0.06 1.62 56.27
N LEU A 126 0.98 1.19 55.41
CA LEU A 126 1.96 0.16 55.74
C LEU A 126 2.88 0.60 56.89
N ARG A 127 3.33 1.86 56.88
CA ARG A 127 4.15 2.42 57.97
C ARG A 127 3.41 2.44 59.31
N LYS A 128 2.12 2.82 59.32
CA LYS A 128 1.29 2.76 60.54
C LYS A 128 1.18 1.35 61.09
N LYS A 129 0.87 0.37 60.23
CA LYS A 129 0.77 -1.05 60.61
C LYS A 129 2.08 -1.58 61.19
N ALA A 130 3.22 -1.28 60.54
CA ALA A 130 4.54 -1.70 61.01
C ALA A 130 4.89 -1.12 62.40
N ASN A 131 4.48 0.12 62.68
CA ASN A 131 4.72 0.77 63.97
C ASN A 131 3.76 0.30 65.07
N SER A 132 2.61 -0.29 64.73
CA SER A 132 1.66 -0.88 65.68
C SER A 132 1.95 -2.35 66.05
N CYS A 133 2.92 -3.01 65.41
CA CYS A 133 3.26 -4.40 65.72
C CYS A 133 3.91 -4.54 67.12
N PRO A 134 3.43 -5.45 67.99
CA PRO A 134 3.99 -5.66 69.33
C PRO A 134 5.46 -6.11 69.28
N ARG A 135 6.30 -5.52 70.14
CA ARG A 135 7.76 -5.75 70.23
C ARG A 135 8.21 -7.20 70.42
N LYS A 136 7.31 -8.16 70.72
CA LYS A 136 7.67 -9.58 70.96
C LYS A 136 8.12 -10.35 69.71
N TYR A 137 8.01 -9.76 68.52
CA TYR A 137 8.40 -10.37 67.24
C TYR A 137 9.44 -9.55 66.47
N ARG A 138 10.15 -8.63 67.13
CA ARG A 138 11.32 -7.93 66.56
C ARG A 138 12.61 -8.62 66.96
#